data_AF-A0A4U5VTF7-F1
#
_entry.id   AF-A0A4U5VTF7-F1
#
_cell.length_a   1.000
_cell.length_b   1.000
_cell.length_c   1.000
_cell.angle_alpha   90.00
_cell.angle_beta   90.00
_cell.angle_gamma   90.00
#
_symmetry.space_group_name_H-M   'P 1'
#
loop_
_entity.id
_entity.type
_entity.pdbx_description
1 polymer ?
#
loop_
_entity_poly.entity_id
_entity_poly.type
_entity_poly.pdbx_seq_one_letter_code
_entity_poly.pdbx_strand_id
1 'polypeptide(L)'
;MAEAQVVCRQLHFPGARSVVTGKDYGKASGPIWLDDMNCKGTESHLSSCDFKNWGVTDCSHKEDVGVICETDDTNFVDPTHFLDQSISLSDDLGKIFDSGIGCDFSILVQSETGNRQQDGTLEVAETAICAHKLILSQFPLFNTSTVSNITVSLSQSCQPHFTTFIRYIYTRKMDVTFSSVQCLHWMASKFGVKQLMEDVGRLFTKVIPEDNSFHTQVSLYKYAEETGDLVLQENCYVIVPDEYFLLQVVESWITEKGKSVSLETQVDLLSRIRFPMIPAEKLYELESKSSLYSTHINMYRENMLKAYQFNVLLFSNLSNPFNKNDDDYQPRIYTMKPWSTTIDRSKKTSSFPVQHHYYNSGFSDYNRGVYYGNPGVSNPGVSFSTPVHSSLIFKNNKITWEAIVFTDQ
;
A
#
# COMPACT_ATOMS: atom_id res chain seq x y z
N MET A 1 0.08 14.98 23.40
CA MET A 1 0.45 15.94 22.32
C MET A 1 1.89 16.42 22.48
N ALA A 2 2.33 16.67 23.71
CA ALA A 2 3.73 17.03 24.00
C ALA A 2 4.71 15.93 23.56
N GLU A 3 4.35 14.67 23.76
CA GLU A 3 5.11 13.48 23.34
C GLU A 3 5.31 13.48 21.82
N ALA A 4 4.24 13.77 21.08
CA ALA A 4 4.30 13.84 19.63
C ALA A 4 5.19 14.97 19.13
N GLN A 5 5.17 16.14 19.79
CA GLN A 5 6.08 17.24 19.48
C GLN A 5 7.56 16.82 19.64
N VAL A 6 7.86 16.04 20.68
CA VAL A 6 9.21 15.50 20.90
C VAL A 6 9.57 14.50 19.80
N VAL A 7 8.70 13.53 19.48
CA VAL A 7 8.95 12.53 18.43
C VAL A 7 9.20 13.19 17.08
N CYS A 8 8.33 14.12 16.67
CA CYS A 8 8.46 14.77 15.37
C CYS A 8 9.76 15.57 15.24
N ARG A 9 10.13 16.33 16.28
CA ARG A 9 11.43 17.02 16.28
C ARG A 9 12.62 16.08 16.36
N GLN A 10 12.51 14.98 17.10
CA GLN A 10 13.52 13.92 17.13
C GLN A 10 13.72 13.29 15.74
N LEU A 11 12.66 13.27 14.92
CA LEU A 11 12.68 12.85 13.52
C LEU A 11 13.03 13.98 12.53
N HIS A 12 13.46 15.15 13.02
CA HIS A 12 13.84 16.34 12.25
C HIS A 12 12.70 17.06 11.52
N PHE A 13 11.47 16.91 11.99
CA PHE A 13 10.35 17.74 11.58
C PHE A 13 10.17 18.96 12.51
N PRO A 14 9.60 20.08 12.05
CA PRO A 14 9.36 21.27 12.88
C PRO A 14 8.56 21.02 14.15
N GLY A 15 7.57 20.12 14.08
CA GLY A 15 6.67 19.81 15.16
C GLY A 15 5.67 18.72 14.80
N ALA A 16 4.74 18.46 15.71
CA ALA A 16 3.63 17.54 15.49
C ALA A 16 2.34 18.27 15.12
N ARG A 17 1.68 17.80 14.07
CA ARG A 17 0.37 18.27 13.63
C ARG A 17 -0.76 17.57 14.39
N SER A 18 -0.67 16.26 14.59
CA SER A 18 -1.69 15.49 15.32
C SER A 18 -1.15 14.16 15.87
N VAL A 19 -1.89 13.60 16.81
CA VAL A 19 -1.69 12.24 17.36
C VAL A 19 -2.85 11.38 16.89
N VAL A 20 -2.57 10.14 16.57
CA VAL A 20 -3.59 9.16 16.21
C VAL A 20 -3.46 7.89 17.02
N THR A 21 -4.59 7.33 17.44
CA THR A 21 -4.60 6.18 18.33
C THR A 21 -4.48 4.88 17.54
N GLY A 22 -3.67 3.95 18.04
CA GLY A 22 -3.29 2.70 17.38
C GLY A 22 -4.45 1.75 17.13
N LYS A 23 -5.58 1.94 17.84
CA LYS A 23 -6.85 1.28 17.52
C LYS A 23 -7.33 1.58 16.09
N ASP A 24 -7.00 2.75 15.55
CA ASP A 24 -7.43 3.20 14.22
C ASP A 24 -6.33 3.00 13.14
N TYR A 25 -5.07 2.75 13.53
CA TYR A 25 -3.87 2.80 12.65
C TYR A 25 -3.04 1.51 12.63
N GLY A 26 -3.51 0.46 13.33
CA GLY A 26 -2.84 -0.82 13.42
C GLY A 26 -1.89 -0.91 14.63
N LYS A 27 -1.67 -2.15 15.09
CA LYS A 27 -0.80 -2.44 16.24
C LYS A 27 0.66 -2.52 15.80
N ALA A 28 1.55 -1.87 16.54
CA ALA A 28 2.98 -2.11 16.39
C ALA A 28 3.32 -3.54 16.83
N SER A 29 4.55 -3.97 16.53
CA SER A 29 5.06 -5.30 16.90
C SER A 29 6.38 -5.14 17.63
N GLY A 30 6.56 -5.85 18.74
CA GLY A 30 7.82 -5.88 19.48
C GLY A 30 7.64 -5.56 20.97
N PRO A 31 8.72 -5.45 21.73
CA PRO A 31 8.63 -5.00 23.12
C PRO A 31 8.20 -3.53 23.21
N ILE A 32 7.31 -3.22 24.15
CA ILE A 32 6.93 -1.85 24.51
C ILE A 32 7.94 -1.35 25.54
N TRP A 33 8.70 -0.32 25.18
CA TRP A 33 9.81 0.18 26.00
C TRP A 33 9.46 1.34 26.92
N LEU A 34 8.46 2.14 26.54
CA LEU A 34 8.11 3.40 27.17
C LEU A 34 6.61 3.41 27.46
N ASP A 35 6.25 3.85 28.66
CA ASP A 35 4.88 3.91 29.18
C ASP A 35 4.74 5.07 30.18
N ASP A 36 3.54 5.65 30.25
CA ASP A 36 3.19 6.82 31.05
C ASP A 36 4.19 7.96 30.87
N MET A 37 4.50 8.27 29.61
CA MET A 37 5.39 9.37 29.29
C MET A 37 4.75 10.71 29.62
N ASN A 38 5.50 11.56 30.31
CA ASN A 38 5.13 12.92 30.63
C ASN A 38 6.17 13.88 30.05
N CYS A 39 5.98 14.24 28.78
CA CYS A 39 6.85 15.17 28.08
C CYS A 39 6.37 16.62 28.30
N LYS A 40 7.31 17.57 28.40
CA LYS A 40 7.03 19.02 28.32
C LYS A 40 6.81 19.47 26.89
N GLY A 41 7.20 18.65 25.91
CA GLY A 41 7.06 18.96 24.51
C GLY A 41 8.21 19.80 23.98
N THR A 42 9.31 19.95 24.72
CA THR A 42 10.54 20.68 24.32
C THR A 42 11.78 19.80 24.39
N GLU A 43 11.64 18.56 24.87
CA GLU A 43 12.70 17.58 24.93
C GLU A 43 13.22 17.26 23.53
N SER A 44 14.49 16.85 23.47
CA SER A 44 15.15 16.45 22.23
C SER A 44 14.84 14.99 21.85
N HIS A 45 14.57 14.14 22.84
CA HIS A 45 14.27 12.73 22.64
C HIS A 45 13.19 12.27 23.61
N LEU A 46 12.39 11.28 23.22
CA LEU A 46 11.39 10.66 24.11
C LEU A 46 12.00 10.11 25.41
N SER A 47 13.22 9.59 25.34
CA SER A 47 13.96 9.08 26.50
C SER A 47 14.34 10.16 27.53
N SER A 48 14.18 11.43 27.19
CA SER A 48 14.44 12.56 28.10
C SER A 48 13.18 13.05 28.82
N CYS A 49 12.01 12.51 28.47
CA CYS A 49 10.77 12.76 29.22
C CYS A 49 10.77 11.95 30.51
N ASP A 50 9.92 12.32 31.47
CA ASP A 50 9.68 11.49 32.66
C ASP A 50 8.80 10.28 32.27
N PHE A 51 9.20 9.06 32.64
CA PHE A 51 8.43 7.82 32.43
C PHE A 51 8.77 6.78 33.50
N LYS A 52 7.96 5.72 33.65
CA LYS A 52 8.07 4.73 34.75
C LYS A 52 9.45 4.09 34.89
N ASN A 53 9.98 3.52 33.81
CA ASN A 53 11.33 2.98 33.59
C ASN A 53 11.33 2.17 32.28
N TRP A 54 12.50 1.85 31.73
CA TRP A 54 12.61 1.08 30.48
C TRP A 54 12.00 -0.31 30.60
N GLY A 55 11.06 -0.63 29.71
CA GLY A 55 10.39 -1.94 29.64
C GLY A 55 9.43 -2.23 30.79
N VAL A 56 9.16 -1.24 31.65
CA VAL A 56 8.14 -1.34 32.71
C VAL A 56 6.86 -0.69 32.19
N THR A 57 5.90 -1.53 31.82
CA THR A 57 4.65 -1.08 31.20
C THR A 57 3.51 -2.03 31.51
N ASP A 58 2.30 -1.50 31.67
CA ASP A 58 1.03 -2.23 31.65
C ASP A 58 0.26 -2.04 30.33
N CYS A 59 0.82 -1.31 29.37
CA CYS A 59 0.25 -1.14 28.05
C CYS A 59 0.34 -2.41 27.21
N SER A 60 -0.65 -2.56 26.33
CA SER A 60 -0.64 -3.48 25.21
C SER A 60 -0.54 -2.71 23.90
N HIS A 61 -0.16 -3.36 22.79
CA HIS A 61 -0.16 -2.72 21.47
C HIS A 61 -1.51 -2.18 21.00
N LYS A 62 -2.61 -2.43 21.73
CA LYS A 62 -3.90 -1.77 21.48
C LYS A 62 -3.85 -0.27 21.80
N GLU A 63 -2.87 0.16 22.59
CA GLU A 63 -2.68 1.53 23.11
C GLU A 63 -1.54 2.25 22.39
N ASP A 64 -0.95 1.62 21.36
CA ASP A 64 0.04 2.29 20.51
C ASP A 64 -0.55 3.58 19.93
N VAL A 65 0.31 4.53 19.54
CA VAL A 65 -0.11 5.78 18.92
C VAL A 65 0.77 6.09 17.72
N GLY A 66 0.16 6.60 16.65
CA GLY A 66 0.82 7.25 15.54
C GLY A 66 0.93 8.76 15.74
N VAL A 67 1.89 9.38 15.07
CA VAL A 67 2.05 10.84 15.05
C VAL A 67 2.13 11.33 13.62
N ILE A 68 1.49 12.46 13.33
CA ILE A 68 1.62 13.15 12.05
C ILE A 68 2.45 14.40 12.30
N CYS A 69 3.61 14.47 11.64
CA CYS A 69 4.54 15.58 11.79
C CYS A 69 4.26 16.72 10.80
N GLU A 70 4.60 17.93 11.20
CA GLU A 70 4.62 19.10 10.33
C GLU A 70 5.75 18.96 9.31
N THR A 71 5.59 19.51 8.11
CA THR A 71 6.67 19.58 7.11
C THR A 71 7.19 21.00 7.03
N ASP A 72 8.50 21.16 6.77
CA ASP A 72 9.16 22.48 6.61
C ASP A 72 8.60 23.31 5.44
N ASP A 73 7.84 22.67 4.54
CA ASP A 73 7.13 23.37 3.48
C ASP A 73 5.89 24.07 4.03
N THR A 74 6.08 25.34 4.42
CA THR A 74 4.99 26.31 4.64
C THR A 74 4.10 26.53 3.40
N ASN A 75 4.45 25.92 2.25
CA ASN A 75 3.66 25.85 1.01
C ASN A 75 3.27 24.40 0.62
N PHE A 76 3.28 23.43 1.54
CA PHE A 76 2.77 22.09 1.25
C PHE A 76 1.26 22.17 1.01
N VAL A 77 0.88 22.38 -0.24
CA VAL A 77 -0.50 22.22 -0.69
C VAL A 77 -0.76 20.73 -0.69
N ASP A 78 -1.51 20.26 0.30
CA ASP A 78 -1.95 18.86 0.37
C ASP A 78 -2.66 18.51 -0.95
N PRO A 79 -2.04 17.68 -1.82
CA PRO A 79 -2.57 17.45 -3.15
C PRO A 79 -3.97 16.89 -3.06
N THR A 80 -4.91 17.62 -3.67
CA THR A 80 -6.31 17.22 -3.69
C THR A 80 -6.53 16.28 -4.87
N HIS A 81 -7.12 15.13 -4.58
CA HIS A 81 -7.51 14.12 -5.55
C HIS A 81 -9.02 14.04 -5.61
N PHE A 82 -9.59 14.50 -6.74
CA PHE A 82 -11.02 14.43 -6.98
C PHE A 82 -11.40 13.02 -7.42
N LEU A 83 -12.31 12.39 -6.67
CA LEU A 83 -12.95 11.13 -7.01
C LEU A 83 -14.35 11.41 -7.55
N ASP A 84 -14.66 10.91 -8.74
CA ASP A 84 -15.98 11.04 -9.36
C ASP A 84 -16.47 9.69 -9.89
N GLN A 85 -17.47 9.14 -9.21
CA GLN A 85 -18.24 7.96 -9.63
C GLN A 85 -19.74 8.31 -9.72
N SER A 86 -20.03 9.57 -10.04
CA SER A 86 -21.40 10.09 -10.07
C SER A 86 -22.28 9.42 -11.12
N ILE A 87 -23.57 9.47 -10.82
CA ILE A 87 -24.65 9.06 -11.72
C ILE A 87 -25.60 10.23 -11.93
N SER A 88 -26.56 10.09 -12.84
CA SER A 88 -27.42 11.20 -13.30
C SER A 88 -28.12 12.02 -12.21
N LEU A 89 -28.38 11.46 -11.01
CA LEU A 89 -29.07 12.15 -9.90
C LEU A 89 -28.12 12.61 -8.78
N SER A 90 -26.82 12.34 -8.88
CA SER A 90 -25.83 12.61 -7.82
C SER A 90 -25.82 14.06 -7.35
N ASP A 91 -25.91 15.02 -8.27
CA ASP A 91 -25.83 16.45 -7.93
C ASP A 91 -27.09 16.93 -7.21
N ASP A 92 -28.27 16.41 -7.58
CA ASP A 92 -29.52 16.73 -6.92
C ASP A 92 -29.63 16.06 -5.54
N LEU A 93 -29.13 14.83 -5.40
CA LEU A 93 -28.99 14.17 -4.09
C LEU A 93 -28.03 14.94 -3.18
N GLY A 94 -26.95 15.51 -3.73
CA GLY A 94 -26.06 16.41 -3.01
C GLY A 94 -26.80 17.63 -2.46
N LYS A 95 -27.60 18.31 -3.29
CA LYS A 95 -28.41 19.47 -2.84
C LYS A 95 -29.40 19.08 -1.75
N ILE A 96 -30.03 17.91 -1.84
CA ILE A 96 -30.94 17.40 -0.82
C ILE A 96 -30.19 17.23 0.51
N PHE A 97 -29.02 16.59 0.50
CA PHE A 97 -28.17 16.45 1.68
C PHE A 97 -27.78 17.82 2.26
N ASP A 98 -27.27 18.72 1.41
CA ASP A 98 -26.79 20.04 1.81
C ASP A 98 -27.94 20.93 2.36
N SER A 99 -29.18 20.71 1.90
CA SER A 99 -30.36 21.45 2.37
C SER A 99 -30.90 21.00 3.74
N GLY A 100 -30.64 19.74 4.14
CA GLY A 100 -31.20 19.15 5.36
C GLY A 100 -32.73 19.04 5.38
N ILE A 101 -33.41 19.14 4.23
CA ILE A 101 -34.87 19.10 4.15
C ILE A 101 -35.35 17.65 4.08
N GLY A 102 -36.31 17.28 4.94
CA GLY A 102 -37.01 16.00 4.84
C GLY A 102 -36.27 14.79 5.39
N CYS A 103 -35.25 15.00 6.23
CA CYS A 103 -34.52 13.91 6.88
C CYS A 103 -35.44 13.12 7.83
N ASP A 104 -35.37 11.80 7.75
CA ASP A 104 -36.03 10.84 8.62
C ASP A 104 -35.03 10.03 9.48
N PHE A 105 -33.75 10.42 9.41
CA PHE A 105 -32.64 9.80 10.14
C PHE A 105 -31.66 10.84 10.67
N SER A 106 -31.14 10.62 11.88
CA SER A 106 -30.10 11.45 12.48
C SER A 106 -28.88 10.62 12.88
N ILE A 107 -27.70 10.99 12.39
CA ILE A 107 -26.43 10.37 12.80
C ILE A 107 -25.80 11.23 13.88
N LEU A 108 -25.71 10.71 15.10
CA LEU A 108 -25.06 11.34 16.23
C LEU A 108 -23.58 10.94 16.22
N VAL A 109 -22.70 11.87 15.90
CA VAL A 109 -21.26 11.63 15.85
C VAL A 109 -20.67 12.06 17.16
N GLN A 110 -20.07 11.11 17.88
CA GLN A 110 -19.41 11.35 19.15
C GLN A 110 -17.89 11.27 18.95
N SER A 111 -17.18 12.29 19.44
CA SER A 111 -15.72 12.31 19.42
C SER A 111 -15.18 12.68 20.79
N GLU A 112 -14.23 11.88 21.28
CA GLU A 112 -13.54 12.14 22.54
C GLU A 112 -12.53 13.27 22.33
N THR A 113 -12.70 14.37 23.07
CA THR A 113 -11.89 15.59 22.89
C THR A 113 -10.53 15.53 23.60
N GLY A 114 -10.26 14.45 24.35
CA GLY A 114 -9.05 14.29 25.17
C GLY A 114 -9.04 15.10 26.47
N ASN A 115 -10.01 16.00 26.68
CA ASN A 115 -10.16 16.73 27.94
C ASN A 115 -10.91 15.87 28.96
N ARG A 116 -10.53 15.97 30.25
CA ARG A 116 -11.25 15.33 31.36
C ARG A 116 -12.15 16.35 32.04
N GLN A 117 -13.42 16.01 32.21
CA GLN A 117 -14.35 16.74 33.06
C GLN A 117 -13.92 16.63 34.53
N GLN A 118 -14.45 17.49 35.40
CA GLN A 118 -14.09 17.54 36.83
C GLN A 118 -14.35 16.21 37.58
N ASP A 119 -15.18 15.32 37.02
CA ASP A 119 -15.50 13.98 37.52
C ASP A 119 -14.60 12.87 36.93
N GLY A 120 -13.60 13.22 36.13
CA GLY A 120 -12.69 12.27 35.48
C GLY A 120 -13.21 11.61 34.19
N THR A 121 -14.45 11.89 33.79
CA THR A 121 -15.04 11.47 32.51
C THR A 121 -14.46 12.27 31.35
N LEU A 122 -14.23 11.63 30.19
CA LEU A 122 -13.74 12.31 28.99
C LEU A 122 -14.85 13.20 28.40
N GLU A 123 -14.50 14.43 28.04
CA GLU A 123 -15.41 15.36 27.37
C GLU A 123 -15.65 14.91 25.91
N VAL A 124 -16.92 14.75 25.55
CA VAL A 124 -17.33 14.25 24.24
C VAL A 124 -17.97 15.38 23.44
N ALA A 125 -17.41 15.67 22.27
CA ALA A 125 -18.04 16.55 21.29
C ALA A 125 -19.07 15.73 20.49
N GLU A 126 -20.31 16.23 20.42
CA GLU A 126 -21.39 15.58 19.71
C GLU A 126 -21.89 16.46 18.57
N THR A 127 -21.88 15.93 17.34
CA THR A 127 -22.42 16.59 16.15
C THR A 127 -23.49 15.72 15.50
N ALA A 128 -24.66 16.30 15.23
CA ALA A 128 -25.76 15.58 14.57
C ALA A 128 -25.78 15.86 13.07
N ILE A 129 -25.88 14.82 12.25
CA ILE A 129 -26.01 14.90 10.79
C ILE A 129 -27.40 14.46 10.37
N CYS A 130 -28.09 15.33 9.66
CA CYS A 130 -29.38 15.10 9.03
C CYS A 130 -29.20 14.17 7.82
N ALA A 131 -29.93 13.04 7.78
CA ALA A 131 -29.82 12.09 6.68
C ALA A 131 -31.15 11.39 6.36
N HIS A 132 -31.15 10.63 5.25
CA HIS A 132 -32.32 9.96 4.70
C HIS A 132 -32.13 8.44 4.76
N LYS A 133 -33.05 7.73 5.43
CA LYS A 133 -33.00 6.27 5.62
C LYS A 133 -32.90 5.53 4.30
N LEU A 134 -33.68 5.94 3.30
CA LEU A 134 -33.72 5.29 1.99
C LEU A 134 -32.34 5.24 1.30
N ILE A 135 -31.53 6.28 1.50
CA ILE A 135 -30.20 6.39 0.89
C ILE A 135 -29.19 5.59 1.71
N LEU A 136 -29.25 5.70 3.03
CA LEU A 136 -28.30 5.03 3.93
C LEU A 136 -28.56 3.52 4.08
N SER A 137 -29.81 3.05 3.96
CA SER A 137 -30.18 1.64 4.13
C SER A 137 -29.53 0.69 3.12
N GLN A 138 -28.91 1.23 2.07
CA GLN A 138 -28.11 0.46 1.11
C GLN A 138 -26.79 -0.04 1.71
N PHE A 139 -26.36 0.53 2.83
CA PHE A 139 -25.12 0.17 3.51
C PHE A 139 -25.44 -0.61 4.80
N PRO A 140 -24.85 -1.80 5.00
CA PRO A 140 -25.25 -2.72 6.06
C PRO A 140 -25.29 -2.12 7.48
N LEU A 141 -24.40 -1.18 7.78
CA LEU A 141 -24.29 -0.59 9.12
C LEU A 141 -25.27 0.55 9.41
N PHE A 142 -25.88 1.13 8.37
CA PHE A 142 -26.93 2.11 8.55
C PHE A 142 -28.33 1.49 8.39
N ASN A 143 -28.41 0.17 8.17
CA ASN A 143 -29.66 -0.55 8.05
C ASN A 143 -30.31 -0.78 9.42
N THR A 144 -30.91 0.27 9.98
CA THR A 144 -31.74 0.17 11.19
C THR A 144 -33.19 0.43 10.80
N SER A 145 -33.89 -0.59 10.30
CA SER A 145 -35.30 -0.50 9.91
C SER A 145 -36.23 0.02 11.02
N THR A 146 -35.78 -0.02 12.28
CA THR A 146 -36.58 0.30 13.48
C THR A 146 -36.16 1.56 14.22
N VAL A 147 -35.00 2.16 13.93
CA VAL A 147 -34.45 3.29 14.73
C VAL A 147 -34.40 4.57 13.89
N SER A 148 -34.64 5.73 14.50
CA SER A 148 -34.59 7.06 13.85
C SER A 148 -33.23 7.74 13.98
N ASN A 149 -32.31 7.16 14.76
CA ASN A 149 -30.97 7.67 14.93
C ASN A 149 -29.95 6.53 15.08
N ILE A 150 -28.68 6.87 14.87
CA ILE A 150 -27.55 6.01 15.17
C ILE A 150 -26.44 6.84 15.80
N THR A 151 -25.78 6.29 16.81
CA THR A 151 -24.60 6.90 17.41
C THR A 151 -23.35 6.28 16.82
N VAL A 152 -22.44 7.12 16.35
CA VAL A 152 -21.17 6.74 15.75
C VAL A 152 -20.04 7.39 16.53
N SER A 153 -19.18 6.58 17.14
CA SER A 153 -17.97 7.07 17.80
C SER A 153 -16.81 7.13 16.80
N LEU A 154 -16.19 8.30 16.66
CA LEU A 154 -15.04 8.58 15.79
C LEU A 154 -13.91 9.25 16.55
N SER A 155 -12.68 8.97 16.14
CA SER A 155 -11.51 9.71 16.62
C SER A 155 -11.55 11.19 16.18
N GLN A 156 -10.91 12.04 16.99
CA GLN A 156 -10.85 13.49 16.75
C GLN A 156 -10.25 13.83 15.38
N SER A 157 -9.33 13.01 14.86
CA SER A 157 -8.72 13.17 13.54
C SER A 157 -9.69 12.89 12.38
N CYS A 158 -10.62 11.94 12.55
CA CYS A 158 -11.52 11.53 11.48
C CYS A 158 -12.87 12.24 11.50
N GLN A 159 -13.27 12.80 12.65
CA GLN A 159 -14.52 13.55 12.79
C GLN A 159 -14.71 14.66 11.74
N PRO A 160 -13.70 15.49 11.40
CA PRO A 160 -13.84 16.55 10.40
C PRO A 160 -14.19 16.05 9.00
N HIS A 161 -13.84 14.80 8.68
CA HIS A 161 -14.04 14.19 7.37
C HIS A 161 -15.37 13.41 7.27
N PHE A 162 -16.06 13.19 8.38
CA PHE A 162 -17.25 12.32 8.41
C PHE A 162 -18.43 12.91 7.65
N THR A 163 -18.68 14.23 7.75
CA THR A 163 -19.74 14.89 6.97
C THR A 163 -19.50 14.73 5.47
N THR A 164 -18.27 14.90 5.01
CA THR A 164 -17.87 14.71 3.61
C THR A 164 -18.02 13.25 3.17
N PHE A 165 -17.70 12.30 4.06
CA PHE A 165 -17.93 10.87 3.83
C PHE A 165 -19.42 10.54 3.66
N ILE A 166 -20.30 11.08 4.52
CA ILE A 166 -21.75 10.88 4.35
C ILE A 166 -22.23 11.55 3.06
N ARG A 167 -21.74 12.74 2.73
CA ARG A 167 -22.06 13.42 1.46
C ARG A 167 -21.63 12.61 0.22
N TYR A 168 -20.51 11.88 0.30
CA TYR A 168 -20.09 10.97 -0.76
C TYR A 168 -21.14 9.86 -1.01
N ILE A 169 -21.82 9.37 0.02
CA ILE A 169 -22.87 8.35 -0.16
C ILE A 169 -24.00 8.85 -1.08
N TYR A 170 -24.30 10.16 -1.03
CA TYR A 170 -25.32 10.79 -1.87
C TYR A 170 -24.82 11.08 -3.28
N THR A 171 -23.59 11.57 -3.39
CA THR A 171 -23.08 12.18 -4.62
C THR A 171 -22.15 11.27 -5.41
N ARG A 172 -21.51 10.31 -4.75
CA ARG A 172 -20.36 9.53 -5.25
C ARG A 172 -19.22 10.42 -5.78
N LYS A 173 -19.11 11.62 -5.22
CA LYS A 173 -18.09 12.62 -5.53
C LYS A 173 -17.44 13.07 -4.24
N MET A 174 -16.11 13.13 -4.22
CA MET A 174 -15.41 13.78 -3.10
C MET A 174 -13.99 14.18 -3.44
N ASP A 175 -13.52 15.18 -2.73
CA ASP A 175 -12.11 15.55 -2.68
C ASP A 175 -11.42 14.75 -1.57
N VAL A 176 -10.32 14.09 -1.94
CA VAL A 176 -9.48 13.34 -1.02
C VAL A 176 -8.09 13.96 -0.98
N THR A 177 -7.61 14.26 0.22
CA THR A 177 -6.25 14.76 0.45
C THR A 177 -5.42 13.69 1.13
N PHE A 178 -4.09 13.82 1.18
CA PHE A 178 -3.26 12.86 1.91
C PHE A 178 -3.50 12.92 3.43
N SER A 179 -3.89 14.08 3.97
CA SER A 179 -4.30 14.15 5.37
C SER A 179 -5.64 13.47 5.67
N SER A 180 -6.55 13.36 4.69
CA SER A 180 -7.86 12.72 4.88
C SER A 180 -7.91 11.26 4.44
N VAL A 181 -6.96 10.80 3.61
CA VAL A 181 -6.99 9.50 2.91
C VAL A 181 -7.22 8.33 3.87
N GLN A 182 -6.52 8.30 5.00
CA GLN A 182 -6.60 7.18 5.92
C GLN A 182 -7.93 7.13 6.67
N CYS A 183 -8.42 8.28 7.13
CA CYS A 183 -9.74 8.37 7.77
C CYS A 183 -10.85 7.99 6.79
N LEU A 184 -10.81 8.49 5.54
CA LEU A 184 -11.80 8.16 4.52
C LEU A 184 -11.80 6.67 4.17
N HIS A 185 -10.62 6.07 4.02
CA HIS A 185 -10.47 4.64 3.75
C HIS A 185 -11.00 3.79 4.92
N TRP A 186 -10.60 4.10 6.15
CA TRP A 186 -11.09 3.40 7.34
C TRP A 186 -12.61 3.52 7.47
N MET A 187 -13.19 4.71 7.24
CA MET A 187 -14.65 4.89 7.27
C MET A 187 -15.32 4.07 6.15
N ALA A 188 -14.76 4.08 4.94
CA ALA A 188 -15.29 3.29 3.84
C ALA A 188 -15.28 1.78 4.13
N SER A 189 -14.18 1.25 4.68
CA SER A 189 -14.08 -0.14 5.14
C SER A 189 -15.09 -0.41 6.25
N LYS A 190 -15.07 0.41 7.31
CA LYS A 190 -15.92 0.25 8.49
C LYS A 190 -17.39 0.25 8.12
N PHE A 191 -17.86 1.19 7.31
CA PHE A 191 -19.28 1.33 6.92
C PHE A 191 -19.69 0.52 5.67
N GLY A 192 -18.76 -0.24 5.07
CA GLY A 192 -19.05 -1.11 3.93
C GLY A 192 -19.22 -0.39 2.59
N VAL A 193 -18.61 0.78 2.40
CA VAL A 193 -18.60 1.53 1.14
C VAL A 193 -17.46 1.05 0.26
N LYS A 194 -17.57 -0.17 -0.28
CA LYS A 194 -16.48 -0.89 -0.96
C LYS A 194 -15.82 -0.11 -2.10
N GLN A 195 -16.60 0.53 -2.97
CA GLN A 195 -16.06 1.32 -4.08
C GLN A 195 -15.16 2.47 -3.58
N LEU A 196 -15.60 3.18 -2.55
CA LEU A 196 -14.81 4.28 -1.98
C LEU A 196 -13.54 3.75 -1.31
N MET A 197 -13.65 2.62 -0.61
CA MET A 197 -12.51 1.97 0.04
C MET A 197 -11.42 1.68 -1.00
N GLU A 198 -11.76 1.01 -2.10
CA GLU A 198 -10.80 0.69 -3.16
C GLU A 198 -10.24 1.95 -3.86
N ASP A 199 -11.09 2.94 -4.18
CA ASP A 199 -10.66 4.18 -4.85
C ASP A 199 -9.69 5.00 -3.97
N VAL A 200 -9.97 5.11 -2.67
CA VAL A 200 -9.09 5.76 -1.70
C VAL A 200 -7.85 4.89 -1.43
N GLY A 201 -8.00 3.57 -1.40
CA GLY A 201 -6.94 2.58 -1.25
C GLY A 201 -5.83 2.78 -2.29
N ARG A 202 -6.21 3.01 -3.56
CA ARG A 202 -5.25 3.31 -4.64
C ARG A 202 -4.41 4.56 -4.38
N LEU A 203 -4.90 5.53 -3.61
CA LEU A 203 -4.15 6.75 -3.31
C LEU A 203 -3.01 6.52 -2.31
N PHE A 204 -3.07 5.48 -1.48
CA PHE A 204 -1.97 5.16 -0.56
C PHE A 204 -0.66 4.86 -1.29
N THR A 205 -0.72 4.32 -2.52
CA THR A 205 0.48 4.06 -3.33
C THR A 205 1.35 5.29 -3.56
N LYS A 206 0.76 6.48 -3.55
CA LYS A 206 1.49 7.75 -3.70
C LYS A 206 2.18 8.20 -2.41
N VAL A 207 1.78 7.64 -1.27
CA VAL A 207 2.27 7.99 0.07
C VAL A 207 3.29 6.95 0.57
N ILE A 208 3.29 5.73 0.00
CA ILE A 208 4.27 4.71 0.34
C ILE A 208 5.68 5.22 -0.04
N PRO A 209 6.59 5.42 0.92
CA PRO A 209 7.95 5.79 0.61
C PRO A 209 8.68 4.61 -0.06
N GLU A 210 9.50 4.91 -1.07
CA GLU A 210 10.49 3.96 -1.57
C GLU A 210 11.63 3.85 -0.55
N ASP A 211 11.41 3.10 0.52
CA ASP A 211 12.42 2.81 1.53
C ASP A 211 12.82 1.32 1.53
N ASN A 212 14.10 1.07 1.84
CA ASN A 212 14.68 -0.28 1.87
C ASN A 212 14.38 -1.03 3.18
N SER A 213 13.71 -0.40 4.14
CA SER A 213 13.38 -1.00 5.44
C SER A 213 12.12 -1.84 5.37
N PHE A 214 11.27 -1.57 4.38
CA PHE A 214 9.97 -2.20 4.15
C PHE A 214 8.97 -2.02 5.31
N HIS A 215 9.30 -1.24 6.33
CA HIS A 215 8.44 -1.07 7.51
C HIS A 215 7.09 -0.46 7.14
N THR A 216 7.09 0.56 6.27
CA THR A 216 5.86 1.24 5.85
C THR A 216 4.99 0.31 4.99
N GLN A 217 5.60 -0.41 4.05
CA GLN A 217 4.92 -1.36 3.16
C GLN A 217 4.30 -2.51 3.95
N VAL A 218 5.03 -3.09 4.92
CA VAL A 218 4.52 -4.16 5.78
C VAL A 218 3.37 -3.65 6.66
N SER A 219 3.51 -2.46 7.22
CA SER A 219 2.46 -1.86 8.06
C SER A 219 1.20 -1.58 7.26
N LEU A 220 1.35 -1.06 6.05
CA LEU A 220 0.23 -0.78 5.15
C LEU A 220 -0.42 -2.06 4.61
N TYR A 221 0.36 -3.11 4.32
CA TYR A 221 -0.17 -4.41 3.96
C TYR A 221 -1.01 -5.01 5.09
N LYS A 222 -0.52 -4.95 6.33
CA LYS A 222 -1.29 -5.38 7.51
C LYS A 222 -2.57 -4.57 7.67
N TYR A 223 -2.50 -3.25 7.51
CA TYR A 223 -3.68 -2.40 7.52
C TYR A 223 -4.69 -2.81 6.44
N ALA A 224 -4.23 -3.11 5.23
CA ALA A 224 -5.07 -3.55 4.13
C ALA A 224 -5.70 -4.94 4.37
N GLU A 225 -5.01 -5.83 5.08
CA GLU A 225 -5.55 -7.11 5.56
C GLU A 225 -6.64 -6.89 6.60
N GLU A 226 -6.41 -6.00 7.58
CA GLU A 226 -7.38 -5.65 8.62
C GLU A 226 -8.65 -5.00 8.04
N THR A 227 -8.52 -4.15 7.01
CA THR A 227 -9.65 -3.49 6.35
C THR A 227 -10.32 -4.34 5.26
N GLY A 228 -9.71 -5.47 4.87
CA GLY A 228 -10.19 -6.32 3.79
C GLY A 228 -10.08 -5.69 2.39
N ASP A 229 -9.18 -4.73 2.18
CA ASP A 229 -8.95 -4.11 0.88
C ASP A 229 -7.90 -4.89 0.09
N LEU A 230 -8.36 -5.77 -0.80
CA LEU A 230 -7.50 -6.55 -1.68
C LEU A 230 -6.73 -5.68 -2.68
N VAL A 231 -7.32 -4.56 -3.13
CA VAL A 231 -6.67 -3.64 -4.07
C VAL A 231 -5.49 -2.97 -3.38
N LEU A 232 -5.65 -2.53 -2.14
CA LEU A 232 -4.54 -1.97 -1.36
C LEU A 232 -3.47 -3.03 -1.05
N GLN A 233 -3.85 -4.26 -0.70
CA GLN A 233 -2.90 -5.37 -0.47
C GLN A 233 -2.03 -5.62 -1.70
N GLU A 234 -2.66 -5.74 -2.88
CA GLU A 234 -1.95 -5.96 -4.14
C GLU A 234 -1.01 -4.79 -4.47
N ASN A 235 -1.41 -3.56 -4.13
CA ASN A 235 -0.62 -2.37 -4.39
C ASN A 235 0.53 -2.13 -3.39
N CYS A 236 0.58 -2.85 -2.28
CA CYS A 236 1.71 -2.84 -1.33
C CYS A 236 2.89 -3.67 -1.86
N TYR A 237 3.31 -3.44 -3.09
CA TYR A 237 4.38 -4.21 -3.73
C TYR A 237 5.69 -4.06 -2.96
N VAL A 238 6.32 -5.20 -2.66
CA VAL A 238 7.71 -5.21 -2.19
C VAL A 238 8.60 -4.98 -3.40
N ILE A 239 9.26 -3.82 -3.43
CA ILE A 239 10.19 -3.47 -4.49
C ILE A 239 11.53 -4.16 -4.21
N VAL A 240 11.76 -5.32 -4.84
CA VAL A 240 13.05 -6.05 -4.74
C VAL A 240 13.78 -6.03 -6.09
N PRO A 241 15.13 -6.02 -6.09
CA PRO A 241 15.92 -5.94 -7.31
C PRO A 241 16.05 -7.28 -8.03
N ASP A 242 16.16 -8.38 -7.28
CA ASP A 242 16.25 -9.74 -7.79
C ASP A 242 15.95 -10.76 -6.67
N GLU A 243 15.87 -12.04 -7.05
CA GLU A 243 15.60 -13.14 -6.11
C GLU A 243 16.77 -13.41 -5.15
N TYR A 244 18.00 -13.02 -5.53
CA TYR A 244 19.16 -13.18 -4.66
C TYR A 244 19.08 -12.23 -3.46
N PHE A 245 18.69 -10.98 -3.69
CA PHE A 245 18.43 -10.01 -2.63
C PHE A 245 17.33 -10.52 -1.69
N LEU A 246 16.26 -11.10 -2.24
CA LEU A 246 15.18 -11.67 -1.41
C LEU A 246 15.70 -12.79 -0.50
N LEU A 247 16.54 -13.69 -1.04
CA LEU A 247 17.19 -14.72 -0.24
C LEU A 247 18.01 -14.12 0.92
N GLN A 248 18.82 -13.10 0.65
CA GLN A 248 19.64 -12.45 1.68
C GLN A 248 18.79 -11.81 2.79
N VAL A 249 17.67 -11.17 2.42
CA VAL A 249 16.74 -10.59 3.39
C VAL A 249 16.11 -11.66 4.27
N VAL A 250 15.65 -12.77 3.67
CA VAL A 250 15.07 -13.90 4.43
C VAL A 250 16.10 -14.54 5.36
N GLU A 251 17.32 -14.77 4.89
CA GLU A 251 18.42 -15.28 5.71
C GLU A 251 18.73 -14.37 6.89
N SER A 252 18.81 -13.06 6.64
CA SER A 252 19.06 -12.05 7.67
C SER A 252 17.96 -12.06 8.73
N TRP A 253 16.69 -12.07 8.30
CA TRP A 253 15.54 -12.08 9.20
C TRP A 253 15.50 -13.34 10.06
N ILE A 254 15.74 -14.52 9.47
CA ILE A 254 15.81 -15.79 10.22
C ILE A 254 16.94 -15.73 11.25
N THR A 255 18.12 -15.22 10.84
CA THR A 255 19.29 -15.11 11.71
C THR A 255 19.03 -14.15 12.87
N GLU A 256 18.37 -13.02 12.63
CA GLU A 256 18.01 -12.02 13.64
C GLU A 256 17.00 -12.56 14.66
N LYS A 257 15.99 -13.31 14.19
CA LYS A 257 15.02 -13.97 15.07
C LYS A 257 15.63 -15.15 15.86
N GLY A 258 16.74 -15.71 15.37
CA GLY A 258 17.51 -16.74 16.05
C GLY A 258 16.66 -17.95 16.43
N LYS A 259 16.62 -18.31 17.71
CA LYS A 259 15.89 -19.49 18.21
C LYS A 259 14.36 -19.34 18.21
N SER A 260 13.82 -18.16 17.92
CA SER A 260 12.36 -17.98 17.95
C SER A 260 11.65 -18.55 16.71
N VAL A 261 12.40 -18.96 15.68
CA VAL A 261 11.84 -19.55 14.45
C VAL A 261 12.20 -21.04 14.40
N SER A 262 11.19 -21.90 14.30
CA SER A 262 11.40 -23.34 14.20
C SER A 262 12.12 -23.71 12.90
N LEU A 263 12.84 -24.85 12.90
CA LEU A 263 13.51 -25.35 11.70
C LEU A 263 12.53 -25.56 10.53
N GLU A 264 11.30 -26.00 10.82
CA GLU A 264 10.26 -26.19 9.82
C GLU A 264 9.84 -24.86 9.17
N THR A 265 9.64 -23.80 9.97
CA THR A 265 9.32 -22.47 9.45
C THR A 265 10.49 -21.89 8.65
N GLN A 266 11.73 -22.14 9.05
CA GLN A 266 12.90 -21.71 8.26
C GLN A 266 12.91 -22.36 6.88
N VAL A 267 12.64 -23.67 6.82
CA VAL A 267 12.56 -24.41 5.54
C VAL A 267 11.38 -23.92 4.70
N ASP A 268 10.20 -23.66 5.29
CA ASP A 268 9.06 -23.11 4.55
C ASP A 268 9.34 -21.72 3.95
N LEU A 269 10.07 -20.87 4.67
CA LEU A 269 10.44 -19.55 4.16
C LEU A 269 11.47 -19.67 3.02
N LEU A 270 12.50 -20.49 3.22
CA LEU A 270 13.56 -20.66 2.23
C LEU A 270 13.10 -21.43 0.98
N SER A 271 12.10 -22.31 1.09
CA SER A 271 11.54 -23.03 -0.05
C SER A 271 10.74 -22.12 -1.00
N ARG A 272 10.30 -20.95 -0.52
CA ARG A 272 9.64 -19.93 -1.36
C ARG A 272 10.61 -19.13 -2.22
N ILE A 273 11.92 -19.31 -2.04
CA ILE A 273 12.94 -18.67 -2.86
C ILE A 273 13.10 -19.44 -4.17
N ARG A 274 12.96 -18.74 -5.29
CA ARG A 274 13.08 -19.30 -6.65
C ARG A 274 14.55 -19.35 -7.05
N PHE A 275 15.30 -20.32 -6.55
CA PHE A 275 16.73 -20.49 -6.88
C PHE A 275 17.04 -20.46 -8.40
N PRO A 276 16.21 -21.01 -9.31
CA PRO A 276 16.43 -20.89 -10.75
C PRO A 276 16.48 -19.44 -11.27
N MET A 277 15.86 -18.49 -10.57
CA MET A 277 15.86 -17.07 -10.88
C MET A 277 17.05 -16.30 -10.29
N ILE A 278 17.90 -16.95 -9.49
CA ILE A 278 19.14 -16.35 -8.97
C ILE A 278 20.22 -16.40 -10.07
N PRO A 279 20.96 -15.30 -10.33
CA PRO A 279 22.06 -15.30 -11.29
C PRO A 279 23.09 -16.39 -10.99
N ALA A 280 23.54 -17.10 -12.02
CA ALA A 280 24.45 -18.24 -11.88
C ALA A 280 25.76 -17.87 -11.15
N GLU A 281 26.25 -16.65 -11.34
CA GLU A 281 27.44 -16.15 -10.65
C GLU A 281 27.24 -16.02 -9.14
N LYS A 282 26.01 -15.73 -8.70
CA LYS A 282 25.65 -15.61 -7.28
C LYS A 282 25.40 -16.95 -6.62
N LEU A 283 24.89 -17.93 -7.37
CA LEU A 283 24.71 -19.30 -6.88
C LEU A 283 26.03 -19.91 -6.40
N TYR A 284 27.14 -19.66 -7.10
CA TYR A 284 28.45 -20.19 -6.71
C TYR A 284 28.96 -19.63 -5.38
N GLU A 285 28.59 -18.40 -5.05
CA GLU A 285 29.02 -17.75 -3.81
C GLU A 285 28.22 -18.22 -2.58
N LEU A 286 27.05 -18.85 -2.76
CA LEU A 286 26.12 -19.21 -1.68
C LEU A 286 26.77 -20.11 -0.61
N GLU A 287 27.56 -21.11 -1.01
CA GLU A 287 28.23 -22.01 -0.06
C GLU A 287 29.15 -21.26 0.91
N SER A 288 29.70 -20.12 0.49
CA SER A 288 30.61 -19.29 1.29
C SER A 288 29.93 -18.11 1.98
N LYS A 289 28.86 -17.55 1.38
CA LYS A 289 28.25 -16.29 1.81
C LYS A 289 26.93 -16.46 2.56
N SER A 290 26.19 -17.53 2.31
CA SER A 290 24.92 -17.79 2.98
C SER A 290 25.17 -18.19 4.43
N SER A 291 24.55 -17.49 5.37
CA SER A 291 24.64 -17.82 6.80
C SER A 291 23.91 -19.14 7.14
N LEU A 292 22.92 -19.52 6.34
CA LEU A 292 22.05 -20.66 6.58
C LEU A 292 22.39 -21.91 5.75
N TYR A 293 23.34 -21.82 4.80
CA TYR A 293 23.73 -22.94 3.95
C TYR A 293 24.17 -24.17 4.73
N SER A 294 25.02 -23.99 5.76
CA SER A 294 25.49 -25.11 6.59
C SER A 294 24.36 -25.78 7.39
N THR A 295 23.34 -25.01 7.77
CA THR A 295 22.18 -25.50 8.54
C THR A 295 21.21 -26.27 7.67
N HIS A 296 20.96 -25.78 6.44
CA HIS A 296 19.97 -26.34 5.51
C HIS A 296 20.62 -26.94 4.25
N ILE A 297 21.77 -27.60 4.42
CA ILE A 297 22.66 -27.98 3.31
C ILE A 297 22.00 -28.79 2.19
N ASN A 298 21.10 -29.72 2.54
CA ASN A 298 20.42 -30.57 1.57
C ASN A 298 19.48 -29.75 0.68
N MET A 299 18.68 -28.87 1.28
CA MET A 299 17.75 -27.99 0.57
C MET A 299 18.49 -27.02 -0.36
N TYR A 300 19.58 -26.39 0.11
CA TYR A 300 20.40 -25.52 -0.74
C TYR A 300 20.99 -26.28 -1.92
N ARG A 301 21.57 -27.46 -1.69
CA ARG A 301 22.19 -28.26 -2.76
C ARG A 301 21.19 -28.70 -3.81
N GLU A 302 20.01 -29.17 -3.40
CA GLU A 302 18.95 -29.56 -4.34
C GLU A 302 18.47 -28.38 -5.18
N ASN A 303 18.19 -27.24 -4.56
CA ASN A 303 17.71 -26.06 -5.27
C ASN A 303 18.79 -25.39 -6.13
N MET A 304 20.05 -25.38 -5.69
CA MET A 304 21.19 -24.93 -6.50
C MET A 304 21.39 -25.84 -7.72
N LEU A 305 21.27 -27.16 -7.56
CA LEU A 305 21.37 -28.08 -8.69
C LEU A 305 20.30 -27.82 -9.74
N LYS A 306 19.03 -27.65 -9.31
CA LYS A 306 17.94 -27.24 -10.20
C LYS A 306 18.26 -25.93 -10.93
N ALA A 307 18.77 -24.94 -10.20
CA ALA A 307 19.11 -23.64 -10.77
C ALA A 307 20.28 -23.69 -11.77
N TYR A 308 21.29 -24.51 -11.52
CA TYR A 308 22.36 -24.76 -12.50
C TYR A 308 21.86 -25.46 -13.75
N GLN A 309 20.98 -26.46 -13.60
CA GLN A 309 20.33 -27.11 -14.74
C GLN A 309 19.56 -26.09 -15.59
N PHE A 310 18.75 -25.23 -14.95
CA PHE A 310 18.03 -24.15 -15.65
C PHE A 310 18.96 -23.20 -16.41
N ASN A 311 20.10 -22.81 -15.82
CA ASN A 311 21.03 -21.87 -16.42
C ASN A 311 21.85 -22.44 -17.61
N VAL A 312 22.01 -23.76 -17.68
CA VAL A 312 22.85 -24.45 -18.67
C VAL A 312 22.02 -25.14 -19.78
N LEU A 313 20.70 -25.25 -19.64
CA LEU A 313 19.87 -25.90 -20.65
C LEU A 313 19.52 -24.96 -21.82
N LEU A 314 19.67 -25.48 -23.04
CA LEU A 314 19.27 -24.80 -24.27
C LEU A 314 17.75 -24.61 -24.29
N PHE A 315 17.29 -23.44 -24.72
CA PHE A 315 15.86 -23.08 -24.72
C PHE A 315 14.97 -24.09 -25.47
N SER A 316 15.48 -24.70 -26.54
CA SER A 316 14.79 -25.77 -27.29
C SER A 316 14.47 -26.99 -26.42
N ASN A 317 15.34 -27.31 -25.46
CA ASN A 317 15.19 -28.42 -24.54
C ASN A 317 14.36 -28.05 -23.31
N LEU A 318 14.01 -26.78 -23.08
CA LEU A 318 13.16 -26.38 -21.93
C LEU A 318 11.67 -26.72 -22.14
N SER A 319 11.28 -27.14 -23.34
CA SER A 319 9.86 -27.32 -23.69
C SER A 319 9.20 -28.58 -23.11
N ASN A 320 9.96 -29.47 -22.45
CA ASN A 320 9.44 -30.73 -21.88
C ASN A 320 10.04 -31.19 -20.51
N PRO A 321 11.26 -30.82 -20.07
CA PRO A 321 11.81 -31.27 -18.79
C PRO A 321 11.46 -30.34 -17.62
N PHE A 322 11.06 -29.10 -17.88
CA PHE A 322 10.59 -28.16 -16.87
C PHE A 322 9.11 -27.91 -17.07
N ASN A 323 8.32 -28.21 -16.05
CA ASN A 323 6.92 -27.85 -16.04
C ASN A 323 6.85 -26.31 -16.07
N LYS A 324 6.45 -25.71 -17.19
CA LYS A 324 6.36 -24.24 -17.32
C LYS A 324 5.35 -23.62 -16.34
N ASN A 325 4.47 -24.43 -15.77
CA ASN A 325 3.52 -24.04 -14.74
C ASN A 325 4.08 -24.21 -13.32
N ASP A 326 5.32 -24.66 -13.18
CA ASP A 326 6.00 -24.71 -11.89
C ASP A 326 6.52 -23.32 -11.53
N ASP A 327 6.11 -22.85 -10.36
CA ASP A 327 6.39 -21.51 -9.85
C ASP A 327 7.90 -21.24 -9.69
N ASP A 328 8.72 -22.28 -9.52
CA ASP A 328 10.18 -22.17 -9.40
C ASP A 328 10.84 -21.54 -10.65
N TYR A 329 10.22 -21.72 -11.82
CA TYR A 329 10.74 -21.26 -13.11
C TYR A 329 10.04 -20.00 -13.63
N GLN A 330 9.04 -19.51 -12.92
CA GLN A 330 8.36 -18.28 -13.30
C GLN A 330 9.08 -17.07 -12.68
N PRO A 331 9.41 -16.02 -13.46
CA PRO A 331 9.96 -14.81 -12.89
C PRO A 331 8.92 -14.09 -12.02
N ARG A 332 9.37 -13.40 -10.99
CA ARG A 332 8.56 -12.42 -10.27
C ARG A 332 8.68 -11.06 -10.94
N ILE A 333 7.73 -10.17 -10.69
CA ILE A 333 7.83 -8.78 -11.10
C ILE A 333 8.78 -8.09 -10.12
N TYR A 334 10.04 -7.93 -10.53
CA TYR A 334 11.02 -7.13 -9.80
C TYR A 334 10.88 -5.69 -10.26
N THR A 335 10.54 -4.79 -9.33
CA THR A 335 10.21 -3.39 -9.64
C THR A 335 11.35 -2.42 -9.34
N MET A 336 12.55 -2.91 -8.98
CA MET A 336 13.73 -2.05 -8.78
C MET A 336 14.68 -2.09 -10.00
N LYS A 337 15.57 -1.11 -10.10
CA LYS A 337 16.65 -1.10 -11.09
C LYS A 337 17.42 -2.43 -11.05
N PRO A 338 17.75 -3.03 -12.20
CA PRO A 338 17.66 -2.49 -13.57
C PRO A 338 16.32 -2.72 -14.29
N TRP A 339 15.33 -3.37 -13.65
CA TRP A 339 14.08 -3.80 -14.29
C TRP A 339 13.00 -2.73 -14.34
N SER A 340 13.19 -1.60 -13.65
CA SER A 340 12.30 -0.44 -13.66
C SER A 340 12.99 0.84 -14.12
N THR A 341 12.20 1.75 -14.68
CA THR A 341 12.61 3.10 -15.05
C THR A 341 11.44 4.07 -14.91
N THR A 342 11.74 5.35 -14.71
CA THR A 342 10.73 6.41 -14.68
C THR A 342 10.56 6.98 -16.08
N ILE A 343 9.32 7.00 -16.58
CA ILE A 343 8.99 7.64 -17.86
C ILE A 343 8.57 9.08 -17.57
N ASP A 344 9.42 10.03 -17.95
CA ASP A 344 9.13 11.46 -17.86
C ASP A 344 8.12 11.85 -18.95
N ARG A 345 6.89 12.14 -18.55
CA ARG A 345 5.79 12.53 -19.46
C ARG A 345 6.08 13.81 -20.25
N SER A 346 7.03 14.64 -19.81
CA SER A 346 7.41 15.86 -20.53
C SER A 346 8.36 15.59 -21.72
N LYS A 347 9.03 14.43 -21.72
CA LYS A 347 9.98 14.05 -22.77
C LYS A 347 9.29 13.23 -23.84
N LYS A 348 8.90 13.91 -24.92
CA LYS A 348 8.42 13.28 -26.16
C LYS A 348 9.58 12.54 -26.83
N THR A 349 9.50 11.21 -26.95
CA THR A 349 10.43 10.42 -27.77
C THR A 349 10.04 10.52 -29.25
N SER A 350 11.04 10.56 -30.14
CA SER A 350 10.83 10.61 -31.59
C SER A 350 10.23 9.30 -32.09
N SER A 351 9.04 9.36 -32.68
CA SER A 351 8.27 8.21 -33.13
C SER A 351 8.76 7.62 -34.46
N PHE A 352 8.77 6.29 -34.55
CA PHE A 352 8.55 5.56 -35.81
C PHE A 352 7.05 5.17 -35.90
N PRO A 353 6.48 5.00 -37.10
CA PRO A 353 5.04 4.74 -37.25
C PRO A 353 4.63 3.41 -36.62
N VAL A 354 3.73 3.47 -35.63
CA VAL A 354 3.13 2.30 -34.98
C VAL A 354 2.12 1.67 -35.94
N GLN A 355 2.30 0.37 -36.23
CA GLN A 355 1.43 -0.41 -37.11
C GLN A 355 0.33 -1.08 -36.26
N HIS A 356 -0.91 -0.59 -36.34
CA HIS A 356 -2.05 -1.22 -35.65
C HIS A 356 -2.67 -2.30 -36.56
N HIS A 357 -2.75 -3.54 -36.06
CA HIS A 357 -3.51 -4.61 -36.68
C HIS A 357 -4.77 -4.90 -35.87
N TYR A 358 -5.94 -4.66 -36.46
CA TYR A 358 -7.22 -5.10 -35.89
C TYR A 358 -7.78 -6.29 -36.67
N TYR A 359 -8.31 -7.27 -35.93
CA TYR A 359 -9.17 -8.33 -36.45
C TYR A 359 -10.62 -7.93 -36.20
N ASN A 360 -11.36 -7.62 -37.27
CA ASN A 360 -12.77 -7.28 -37.16
C ASN A 360 -13.60 -8.58 -37.27
N SER A 361 -14.16 -9.06 -36.16
CA SER A 361 -15.08 -10.20 -36.15
C SER A 361 -16.51 -9.71 -36.41
N GLY A 362 -16.84 -9.42 -37.66
CA GLY A 362 -18.17 -8.98 -38.04
C GLY A 362 -18.35 -8.87 -39.55
N PHE A 363 -19.07 -9.85 -40.10
CA PHE A 363 -19.54 -9.96 -41.49
C PHE A 363 -18.48 -10.20 -42.58
N SER A 364 -18.64 -11.37 -43.20
CA SER A 364 -18.13 -11.84 -44.50
C SER A 364 -17.53 -10.78 -45.44
N ASP A 365 -16.26 -10.42 -45.24
CA ASP A 365 -15.29 -10.16 -46.30
C ASP A 365 -13.90 -9.92 -45.67
N TYR A 366 -12.94 -10.79 -45.99
CA TYR A 366 -11.55 -10.69 -45.52
C TYR A 366 -10.82 -9.55 -46.25
N ASN A 367 -10.96 -8.31 -45.77
CA ASN A 367 -10.08 -7.21 -46.15
C ASN A 367 -9.19 -6.78 -44.98
N ARG A 368 -7.91 -7.12 -45.08
CA ARG A 368 -6.84 -6.75 -44.13
C ARG A 368 -6.41 -5.31 -44.41
N GLY A 369 -7.11 -4.33 -43.83
CA GLY A 369 -6.71 -2.92 -43.91
C GLY A 369 -5.65 -2.56 -42.88
N VAL A 370 -4.52 -1.99 -43.32
CA VAL A 370 -3.50 -1.38 -42.45
C VAL A 370 -3.78 0.13 -42.42
N TYR A 371 -4.15 0.67 -41.26
CA TYR A 371 -4.23 2.12 -41.05
C TYR A 371 -2.90 2.59 -40.45
N TYR A 372 -2.24 3.54 -41.12
CA TYR A 372 -1.09 4.24 -40.56
C TYR A 372 -1.62 5.28 -39.56
N GLY A 373 -1.21 5.19 -38.29
CA GLY A 373 -1.51 6.21 -37.29
C GLY A 373 -0.96 7.58 -37.71
N ASN A 374 -1.67 8.64 -37.32
CA ASN A 374 -1.36 10.02 -37.66
C ASN A 374 0.07 10.40 -37.18
N PRO A 375 1.00 10.87 -38.05
CA PRO A 375 2.43 11.02 -37.73
C PRO A 375 2.78 12.15 -36.73
N GLY A 376 1.80 12.68 -35.98
CA GLY A 376 1.96 13.83 -35.09
C GLY A 376 1.84 13.54 -33.59
N VAL A 377 1.47 12.33 -33.17
CA VAL A 377 1.30 12.00 -31.74
C VAL A 377 2.55 11.29 -31.22
N SER A 378 3.44 12.06 -30.60
CA SER A 378 4.59 11.54 -29.86
C SER A 378 4.14 11.13 -28.45
N ASN A 379 3.99 9.83 -28.20
CA ASN A 379 3.74 9.32 -26.85
C ASN A 379 5.07 9.22 -26.09
N PRO A 380 5.11 9.55 -24.78
CA PRO A 380 6.29 9.34 -23.97
C PRO A 380 6.57 7.84 -23.84
N GLY A 381 7.79 7.43 -24.17
CA GLY A 381 8.21 6.03 -24.10
C GLY A 381 9.70 5.88 -23.81
N VAL A 382 10.10 4.67 -23.41
CA VAL A 382 11.49 4.31 -23.14
C VAL A 382 11.80 2.98 -23.81
N SER A 383 12.95 2.90 -24.47
CA SER A 383 13.47 1.67 -25.04
C SER A 383 14.36 0.94 -24.03
N PHE A 384 14.17 -0.38 -23.94
CA PHE A 384 14.91 -1.28 -23.07
C PHE A 384 15.59 -2.35 -23.89
N SER A 385 16.73 -2.84 -23.39
CA SER A 385 17.45 -3.96 -23.97
C SER A 385 17.68 -5.02 -22.89
N THR A 386 16.93 -6.12 -22.98
CA THR A 386 16.97 -7.22 -22.00
C THR A 386 17.40 -8.52 -22.69
N PRO A 387 18.00 -9.49 -21.98
CA PRO A 387 18.23 -10.82 -22.53
C PRO A 387 16.92 -11.46 -23.04
N VAL A 388 17.00 -12.28 -24.08
CA VAL A 388 15.88 -13.09 -24.61
C VAL A 388 15.31 -14.02 -23.52
N HIS A 389 16.18 -14.52 -22.65
CA HIS A 389 15.86 -15.42 -21.57
C HIS A 389 16.80 -15.16 -20.39
N SER A 390 16.34 -15.42 -19.16
CA SER A 390 17.08 -15.14 -17.92
C SER A 390 18.29 -16.06 -17.69
N SER A 391 18.37 -17.19 -18.41
CA SER A 391 19.46 -18.14 -18.26
C SER A 391 20.81 -17.60 -18.77
N LEU A 392 21.89 -18.09 -18.16
CA LEU A 392 23.27 -17.69 -18.48
C LEU A 392 23.61 -17.77 -19.98
N ILE A 393 23.10 -18.77 -20.70
CA ILE A 393 23.36 -18.97 -22.14
C ILE A 393 22.86 -17.80 -22.99
N PHE A 394 21.74 -17.17 -22.61
CA PHE A 394 21.11 -16.10 -23.39
C PHE A 394 21.46 -14.70 -22.89
N LYS A 395 22.35 -14.58 -21.90
CA LYS A 395 22.76 -13.30 -21.30
C LYS A 395 23.22 -12.25 -22.33
N ASN A 396 23.89 -12.70 -23.39
CA ASN A 396 24.38 -11.84 -24.47
C ASN A 396 23.40 -11.67 -25.65
N ASN A 397 22.35 -12.50 -25.71
CA ASN A 397 21.33 -12.43 -26.74
C ASN A 397 20.26 -11.46 -26.26
N LYS A 398 20.41 -10.18 -26.58
CA LYS A 398 19.48 -9.15 -26.13
C LYS A 398 18.35 -8.91 -27.15
N ILE A 399 17.13 -8.77 -26.64
CA ILE A 399 15.99 -8.21 -27.35
C ILE A 399 15.81 -6.76 -26.94
N THR A 400 15.44 -5.94 -27.91
CA THR A 400 15.07 -4.55 -27.66
C THR A 400 13.56 -4.44 -27.72
N TRP A 401 12.97 -3.79 -26.72
CA TRP A 401 11.53 -3.53 -26.64
C TRP A 401 11.31 -2.11 -26.14
N GLU A 402 10.11 -1.58 -26.34
CA GLU A 402 9.76 -0.21 -25.96
C GLU A 402 8.52 -0.22 -25.06
N ALA A 403 8.58 0.48 -23.94
CA ALA A 403 7.40 0.80 -23.15
C ALA A 403 6.88 2.17 -23.58
N ILE A 404 5.63 2.23 -24.01
CA ILE A 404 4.97 3.46 -24.44
C ILE A 404 3.80 3.72 -23.50
N VAL A 405 3.73 4.92 -22.93
CA VAL A 405 2.59 5.33 -22.12
C VAL A 405 1.57 6.01 -23.02
N PHE A 406 0.43 5.34 -23.23
CA PHE A 406 -0.72 5.95 -23.87
C PHE A 406 -1.40 6.84 -22.84
N THR A 407 -1.45 8.14 -23.10
CA THR A 407 -2.36 9.03 -22.38
C THR A 407 -3.72 8.90 -23.05
N ASP A 408 -4.74 8.50 -22.28
CA ASP A 408 -6.13 8.56 -22.75
C ASP A 408 -6.42 9.96 -23.31
N GLN A 409 -7.02 9.99 -24.50
CA GLN A 409 -7.52 11.22 -25.14
C GLN A 409 -8.87 11.60 -24.57
#